data_AF-A0A6N6MB08-F1
#
_entry.id   AF-A0A6N6MB08-F1
#
_cell.length_a   1.000
_cell.length_b   1.000
_cell.length_c   1.000
_cell.angle_alpha   90.00
_cell.angle_beta   90.00
_cell.angle_gamma   90.00
#
_symmetry.space_group_name_H-M   'P 1'
#
loop_
_entity.id
_entity.type
_entity.pdbx_description
1 polymer ?
#
loop_
_entity_poly.entity_id
_entity_poly.type
_entity_poly.pdbx_seq_one_letter_code
_entity_poly.pdbx_strand_id
1 'polypeptide(L)' 'MKYGEFSIESHKVEFHNSVWGVETVFVDNHKVSEKLSITGAEHEFQLDSKAFTLKSEANFALKNNI' A
#
# COMPACT_ATOMS: atom_id res chain seq x y z
N MET A 1 6.17 -2.20 8.46
CA MET A 1 5.42 -3.38 8.92
C MET A 1 4.47 -3.79 7.81
N LYS A 2 4.26 -5.09 7.62
CA LYS A 2 3.27 -5.57 6.64
C LYS A 2 1.87 -5.24 7.13
N TYR A 3 1.09 -4.59 6.26
CA TYR A 3 -0.26 -4.12 6.57
C TYR A 3 -1.32 -4.97 5.86
N GLY A 4 -1.02 -5.44 4.64
CA GLY A 4 -1.89 -6.32 3.89
C GLY A 4 -1.15 -7.14 2.84
N GLU A 5 -1.76 -8.24 2.43
CA GLU A 5 -1.34 -9.06 1.29
C GLU A 5 -2.56 -9.44 0.48
N PHE A 6 -2.41 -9.44 -0.84
CA PHE A 6 -3.42 -9.92 -1.76
C PHE A 6 -2.75 -10.46 -3.02
N SER A 7 -3.42 -11.41 -3.66
CA SER A 7 -2.97 -11.97 -4.94
C SER A 7 -3.75 -11.31 -6.07
N ILE A 8 -3.04 -10.78 -7.06
CA ILE A 8 -3.62 -10.36 -8.34
C ILE A 8 -3.11 -11.34 -9.38
N GLU A 9 -4.04 -12.10 -9.97
CA GLU A 9 -3.72 -13.18 -10.89
C GLU A 9 -2.78 -14.22 -10.26
N SER A 10 -1.50 -14.25 -10.67
CA SER A 10 -0.45 -15.13 -10.11
C SER A 10 0.64 -14.37 -9.33
N HIS A 11 0.48 -13.05 -9.16
CA HIS A 11 1.42 -12.20 -8.46
C HIS A 11 0.98 -11.94 -7.02
N LYS A 12 1.91 -12.09 -6.08
CA LYS A 12 1.69 -11.74 -4.68
C LYS A 12 2.00 -10.27 -4.48
N VAL A 13 1.03 -9.49 -4.05
CA VAL A 13 1.21 -8.07 -3.74
C VAL A 13 1.17 -7.86 -2.23
N GLU A 14 2.18 -7.20 -1.68
CA GLU A 14 2.29 -6.88 -0.27
C GLU A 14 2.31 -5.37 -0.07
N PHE A 15 1.44 -4.89 0.81
CA PHE A 15 1.40 -3.48 1.21
C PHE A 15 1.97 -3.33 2.62
N HIS A 16 2.96 -2.45 2.74
CA HIS A 16 3.70 -2.20 3.96
C HIS A 16 3.57 -0.73 4.35
N ASN A 17 3.51 -0.45 5.65
CA ASN A 17 3.55 0.91 6.18
C ASN A 17 4.56 0.97 7.35
N SER A 18 5.39 2.00 7.39
CA SER A 18 6.34 2.26 8.47
C SER A 18 5.70 3.13 9.56
N VAL A 19 6.24 3.09 10.78
CA VAL A 19 5.78 3.95 11.88
C VAL A 19 5.88 5.45 11.53
N TRP A 20 6.77 5.80 10.59
CA TRP A 20 6.96 7.17 10.10
C TRP A 20 6.04 7.52 8.91
N GLY A 21 5.06 6.66 8.58
CA GLY A 21 4.11 6.89 7.49
C GLY A 21 4.67 6.57 6.10
N VAL A 22 5.79 5.86 5.99
CA VAL A 22 6.31 5.43 4.68
C VAL A 22 5.55 4.19 4.23
N GLU A 23 4.78 4.32 3.17
CA GLU A 23 4.06 3.25 2.50
C GLU A 23 4.94 2.64 1.40
N THR A 24 4.87 1.31 1.28
CA THR A 24 5.67 0.56 0.30
C THR A 24 4.84 -0.59 -0.28
N VAL A 25 4.88 -0.75 -1.59
CA VAL A 25 4.24 -1.85 -2.31
C VAL A 25 5.32 -2.78 -2.85
N PHE A 26 5.15 -4.08 -2.57
CA PHE A 26 5.97 -5.14 -3.13
C PHE A 26 5.11 -6.04 -4.03
N VAL A 27 5.71 -6.51 -5.13
CA VAL A 27 5.15 -7.51 -6.04
C VAL A 27 6.17 -8.64 -6.11
N ASP A 28 5.77 -9.85 -5.72
CA ASP A 28 6.66 -11.02 -5.64
C ASP A 28 7.99 -10.69 -4.93
N ASN A 29 7.88 -10.03 -3.78
CA ASN A 29 9.00 -9.55 -2.96
C ASN A 29 9.86 -8.43 -3.60
N HIS A 30 9.53 -7.92 -4.78
CA HIS A 30 10.21 -6.77 -5.40
C HIS A 30 9.48 -5.47 -5.08
N LYS A 31 10.21 -4.44 -4.63
CA LYS A 31 9.65 -3.12 -4.36
C LYS A 31 9.27 -2.43 -5.67
N VAL A 32 7.98 -2.13 -5.85
CA VAL A 32 7.47 -1.44 -7.05
C VAL A 32 7.04 0.00 -6.79
N SER A 33 6.77 0.35 -5.52
CA SER A 33 6.39 1.71 -5.16
C SER A 33 6.74 2.02 -3.70
N GLU A 34 7.11 3.26 -3.43
CA GLU A 34 7.40 3.77 -2.07
C GLU A 34 6.99 5.24 -2.01
N LYS A 35 6.17 5.60 -1.02
CA LYS A 35 5.68 6.97 -0.83
C LYS A 35 5.57 7.30 0.65
N LEU A 36 5.87 8.54 1.01
CA LEU A 36 5.50 9.07 2.32
C LEU A 36 4.01 9.43 2.29
N SER A 37 3.27 8.96 3.29
CA SER A 37 1.83 9.08 3.39
C SER A 37 1.45 9.53 4.80
N ILE A 38 0.68 10.62 4.86
CA ILE A 38 0.08 11.11 6.10
C ILE A 38 -1.39 10.72 6.14
N THR A 39 -2.13 10.94 5.04
CA THR A 39 -3.57 10.67 4.94
C THR A 39 -3.92 9.46 4.08
N GLY A 40 -2.92 8.71 3.62
CA GLY A 40 -3.05 7.77 2.51
C GLY A 40 -2.27 8.25 1.28
N ALA A 41 -2.02 7.33 0.35
CA ALA A 41 -1.33 7.57 -0.90
C ALA A 41 -1.89 6.67 -2.01
N GLU A 42 -1.71 7.12 -3.26
CA GLU A 42 -1.97 6.31 -4.44
C GLU A 42 -0.65 5.73 -4.95
N HIS A 43 -0.57 4.41 -5.06
CA HIS A 43 0.56 3.68 -5.60
C HIS A 43 0.18 3.11 -6.96
N GLU A 44 0.80 3.65 -8.00
CA GLU A 44 0.66 3.14 -9.37
C GLU A 44 1.81 2.18 -9.67
N PHE A 45 1.48 1.02 -10.24
CA PHE A 45 2.47 0.02 -10.65
C PHE A 45 1.91 -0.83 -11.80
N GLN A 46 2.80 -1.50 -12.52
CA GLN A 46 2.42 -2.39 -13.62
C GLN A 46 2.60 -3.85 -13.23
N LEU A 47 1.64 -4.69 -13.59
CA LEU A 47 1.75 -6.16 -13.58
C LEU A 47 1.36 -6.67 -14.96
N ASP A 48 2.18 -7.53 -15.57
CA ASP A 48 1.89 -8.14 -16.88
C ASP A 48 1.35 -7.17 -17.95
N SER A 49 1.98 -6.00 -18.07
CA SER A 49 1.58 -4.91 -18.99
C SER A 49 0.22 -4.25 -18.71
N LYS A 50 -0.39 -4.51 -17.56
CA LYS A 50 -1.59 -3.82 -17.06
C LYS A 50 -1.20 -2.85 -15.96
N ALA A 51 -1.79 -1.66 -15.98
CA ALA A 51 -1.60 -0.66 -14.93
C ALA A 51 -2.58 -0.90 -13.78
N PHE A 52 -2.07 -0.84 -12.55
CA PHE A 52 -2.83 -0.97 -11.32
C PHE A 52 -2.60 0.25 -10.44
N THR A 53 -3.64 0.61 -9.68
CA THR A 53 -3.57 1.66 -8.66
C THR A 53 -4.04 1.09 -7.34
N LEU A 54 -3.14 1.05 -6.36
CA LEU A 54 -3.47 0.77 -4.97
C LEU A 54 -3.64 2.10 -4.25
N LYS A 55 -4.85 2.33 -3.72
CA LYS A 55 -5.15 3.52 -2.92
C LYS A 55 -5.24 3.12 -1.45
N SER A 56 -4.47 3.81 -0.62
CA SER A 56 -4.59 3.73 0.83
C SER A 56 -5.28 4.99 1.35
N GLU A 57 -6.00 4.85 2.45
CA GLU A 57 -6.63 5.96 3.17
C GLU A 57 -6.37 5.77 4.67
N ALA A 58 -5.83 6.79 5.31
CA ALA A 58 -5.70 6.82 6.76
C ALA A 58 -6.98 7.39 7.36
N ASN A 59 -7.81 6.52 7.93
CA ASN A 59 -9.02 6.97 8.61
C ASN A 59 -8.65 7.53 10.00
N PHE A 60 -8.53 8.85 10.08
CA PHE A 60 -8.29 9.59 11.32
C PHE A 60 -9.55 9.80 12.16
N ALA A 61 -10.64 9.03 11.96
CA ALA A 61 -11.80 9.08 12.84
C ALA A 61 -11.33 8.87 14.28
N LEU A 62 -11.22 10.01 14.98
CA LEU A 62 -10.85 10.12 16.37
C LEU A 62 -11.76 9.16 17.13
N LYS A 63 -11.16 8.24 17.89
CA LYS A 63 -11.82 7.64 19.05
C LYS A 63 -12.11 8.76 20.07
N ASN A 64 -13.03 9.66 19.76
CA ASN A 64 -13.65 10.54 20.74
C ASN A 64 -14.85 9.79 21.31
N ASN A 65 -14.56 8.78 22.14
CA ASN A 65 -15.50 8.36 23.16
C ASN A 65 -15.18 9.18 24.40
N ILE A 66 -15.90 10.31 24.55
CA ILE A 66 -16.07 11.01 25.82
C ILE A 66 -17.14 10.25 26.61
#